data_AF-A0A359E728-F1
#
_entry.id   AF-A0A359E728-F1
#
_cell.length_a   1.000
_cell.length_b   1.000
_cell.length_c   1.000
_cell.angle_alpha   90.00
_cell.angle_beta   90.00
_cell.angle_gamma   90.00
#
_symmetry.space_group_name_H-M   'P 1'
#
loop_
_entity.id
_entity.type
_entity.pdbx_description
1 polymer ?
#
loop_
_entity_poly.entity_id
_entity_poly.type
_entity_poly.pdbx_seq_one_letter_code
_entity_poly.pdbx_strand_id
1 'polypeptide(L)'
;MNLYRSLLLLILFLVLPYSNGLAQSVPAATANLSAAIQNGQSNEVISTDTSFTTPEAEVPENLLSYTVITPSEAAPTPPSRQPQDVISIYSDAYTDINLDSLSAEFDDSTLEEVLIAGNNTLEIDFTNFLGIDFSSNKQDASEMTNFHMDFWFTRPDKDGLVFNSKLVDFGEGDSESSVLELNINDGTDPPLGPGGVWVSLDVPLDSWVNRPDLRSNLAQLIITSNLGTVFVDNIYLWKTAAITPSDAALEDLQVDGKTIP
;
A
#
# COMPACT_ATOMS: atom_id res chain seq x y z
N MET A 1 -22.25 -20.06 25.02
CA MET A 1 -23.41 -20.59 24.26
C MET A 1 -23.99 -19.42 23.49
N ASN A 2 -23.75 -19.43 22.18
CA ASN A 2 -23.94 -18.35 21.22
C ASN A 2 -25.44 -17.97 21.08
N LEU A 3 -25.74 -16.70 20.81
CA LEU A 3 -26.04 -16.20 19.45
C LEU A 3 -26.32 -14.70 19.50
N TYR A 4 -25.51 -13.93 18.78
CA TYR A 4 -25.67 -12.50 18.55
C TYR A 4 -26.70 -12.21 17.43
N ARG A 5 -27.18 -10.97 17.49
CA ARG A 5 -28.33 -10.38 16.82
C ARG A 5 -28.14 -10.15 15.31
N SER A 6 -29.29 -10.24 14.64
CA SER A 6 -29.67 -9.79 13.30
C SER A 6 -29.00 -8.49 12.80
N LEU A 7 -28.41 -8.53 11.61
CA LEU A 7 -28.10 -7.35 10.79
C LEU A 7 -29.18 -7.19 9.71
N LEU A 8 -29.76 -6.00 9.64
CA LEU A 8 -30.83 -5.60 8.75
C LEU A 8 -30.22 -5.24 7.38
N LEU A 9 -30.48 -6.05 6.34
CA LEU A 9 -30.05 -5.75 4.97
C LEU A 9 -31.09 -4.84 4.30
N LEU A 10 -30.74 -3.58 4.06
CA LEU A 10 -31.55 -2.62 3.31
C LEU A 10 -31.47 -2.98 1.82
N ILE A 11 -32.50 -3.66 1.31
CA ILE A 11 -32.63 -3.93 -0.13
C ILE A 11 -33.16 -2.68 -0.82
N LEU A 12 -32.30 -2.01 -1.58
CA LEU A 12 -32.68 -0.93 -2.48
C LEU A 12 -33.43 -1.54 -3.67
N PHE A 13 -34.76 -1.42 -3.71
CA PHE A 13 -35.54 -1.80 -4.88
C PHE A 13 -35.36 -0.75 -5.98
N LEU A 14 -34.67 -1.11 -7.06
CA LEU A 14 -34.72 -0.34 -8.31
C LEU A 14 -36.11 -0.56 -8.93
N VAL A 15 -36.98 0.44 -8.84
CA VAL A 15 -38.28 0.42 -9.54
C VAL A 15 -38.04 0.85 -10.99
N LEU A 16 -38.03 -0.10 -11.91
CA LEU A 16 -38.15 0.18 -13.35
C LEU A 16 -39.63 0.48 -13.69
N PRO A 17 -39.93 1.39 -14.63
CA PRO A 17 -41.32 1.68 -15.01
C PRO A 17 -41.95 0.45 -15.68
N TYR A 18 -43.03 -0.02 -15.07
CA TYR A 18 -43.78 -1.21 -15.42
C TYR A 18 -44.58 -1.01 -16.71
N SER A 19 -44.53 -1.97 -17.64
CA SER A 19 -45.59 -2.15 -18.64
C SER A 19 -46.17 -3.56 -18.53
N ASN A 20 -47.48 -3.59 -18.38
CA ASN A 20 -48.42 -4.69 -18.16
C ASN A 20 -47.96 -6.13 -18.50
N GLY A 21 -47.82 -6.95 -17.46
CA GLY A 21 -47.73 -8.40 -17.53
C GLY A 21 -47.49 -8.99 -16.14
N LEU A 22 -48.15 -10.08 -15.79
CA LEU A 22 -48.22 -10.65 -14.44
C LEU A 22 -46.85 -11.16 -13.95
N ALA A 23 -46.37 -10.67 -12.81
CA ALA A 23 -45.11 -11.11 -12.21
C ALA A 23 -45.29 -12.47 -11.48
N GLN A 24 -44.52 -13.48 -11.89
CA GLN A 24 -44.14 -14.60 -11.02
C GLN A 24 -42.77 -14.29 -10.41
N SER A 25 -42.65 -14.35 -9.09
CA SER A 25 -41.38 -14.23 -8.38
C SER A 25 -40.59 -15.54 -8.50
N VAL A 26 -39.39 -15.49 -9.08
CA VAL A 26 -38.42 -16.58 -9.01
C VAL A 26 -37.38 -16.22 -7.94
N PRO A 27 -37.10 -17.09 -6.95
CA PRO A 27 -36.05 -16.80 -5.96
C PRO A 27 -34.67 -16.89 -6.63
N ALA A 28 -33.82 -15.88 -6.42
CA ALA A 28 -32.42 -15.93 -6.82
C ALA A 28 -31.68 -16.98 -5.98
N ALA A 29 -31.11 -17.99 -6.64
CA ALA A 29 -30.23 -18.96 -6.00
C ALA A 29 -28.89 -18.29 -5.67
N THR A 30 -28.47 -18.35 -4.41
CA THR A 30 -27.16 -17.89 -3.95
C THR A 30 -26.13 -18.98 -4.24
N ALA A 31 -25.18 -18.70 -5.14
CA ALA A 31 -24.00 -19.53 -5.34
C ALA A 31 -22.92 -19.10 -4.33
N ASN A 32 -22.59 -19.96 -3.37
CA ASN A 32 -21.44 -19.76 -2.50
C ASN A 32 -20.16 -20.15 -3.25
N LEU A 33 -19.28 -19.19 -3.51
CA LEU A 33 -17.94 -19.41 -4.06
C LEU A 33 -16.93 -19.41 -2.91
N SER A 34 -16.61 -20.60 -2.39
CA SER A 34 -15.43 -20.82 -1.55
C SER A 34 -14.36 -21.48 -2.40
N ALA A 35 -13.35 -20.73 -2.83
CA ALA A 35 -12.18 -21.28 -3.51
C ALA A 35 -11.13 -21.71 -2.46
N ALA A 36 -10.77 -22.99 -2.49
CA ALA A 36 -9.64 -23.55 -1.75
C ALA A 36 -8.41 -23.54 -2.65
N ILE A 37 -7.29 -22.97 -2.20
CA ILE A 37 -5.98 -23.14 -2.86
C ILE A 37 -5.17 -24.12 -2.02
N GLN A 38 -4.94 -25.32 -2.54
CA GLN A 38 -3.82 -26.16 -2.14
C GLN A 38 -3.04 -26.59 -3.37
N ASN A 39 -1.72 -26.38 -3.27
CA ASN A 39 -0.64 -26.86 -4.11
C ASN A 39 -0.54 -26.23 -5.50
N GLY A 40 0.41 -25.30 -5.58
CA GLY A 40 0.83 -24.65 -6.82
C GLY A 40 1.15 -25.67 -7.92
N GLN A 41 0.31 -25.66 -8.95
CA GLN A 41 0.64 -25.94 -10.33
C GLN A 41 -0.53 -25.48 -11.22
N SER A 42 -0.20 -24.66 -12.22
CA SER A 42 -1.01 -24.21 -13.37
C SER A 42 -2.31 -23.43 -13.12
N ASN A 43 -2.41 -22.26 -13.77
CA ASN A 43 -3.66 -21.57 -14.09
C ASN A 43 -4.57 -22.51 -14.90
N GLU A 44 -5.38 -23.30 -14.22
CA GLU A 44 -6.50 -24.01 -14.83
C GLU A 44 -7.76 -23.20 -14.55
N VAL A 45 -8.29 -22.55 -15.59
CA VAL A 45 -9.65 -22.04 -15.58
C VAL A 45 -10.54 -23.29 -15.48
N ILE A 46 -11.03 -23.59 -14.28
CA ILE A 46 -12.06 -24.62 -14.09
C ILE A 46 -13.34 -24.06 -14.74
N SER A 47 -13.50 -24.34 -16.02
CA SER A 47 -14.78 -24.22 -16.71
C SER A 47 -15.70 -25.28 -16.12
N THR A 48 -16.55 -24.89 -15.18
CA THR A 48 -17.70 -25.71 -14.82
C THR A 48 -18.72 -25.58 -15.94
N ASP A 49 -18.71 -26.58 -16.82
CA ASP A 49 -19.76 -26.84 -17.80
C ASP A 49 -21.13 -26.82 -17.11
N THR A 50 -21.93 -25.79 -17.41
CA THR A 50 -23.36 -25.80 -17.12
C THR A 50 -24.10 -25.79 -18.46
N SER A 51 -24.27 -26.97 -19.04
CA SER A 51 -25.22 -27.19 -20.13
C SER A 51 -26.64 -26.90 -19.62
N PHE A 52 -27.10 -25.65 -19.79
CA PHE A 52 -28.49 -25.25 -19.56
C PHE A 52 -29.09 -24.82 -20.89
N THR A 53 -29.90 -25.69 -21.49
CA THR A 53 -30.66 -25.37 -22.71
C THR A 53 -31.90 -24.56 -22.32
N THR A 54 -31.82 -23.24 -22.43
CA THR A 54 -32.97 -22.32 -22.39
C THR A 54 -32.89 -21.32 -23.54
N PRO A 55 -34.04 -20.89 -24.11
CA PRO A 55 -34.08 -20.05 -25.30
C PRO A 55 -33.46 -18.68 -25.00
N GLU A 56 -32.46 -18.34 -25.82
CA GLU A 56 -31.86 -17.02 -26.09
C GLU A 56 -32.47 -15.85 -25.29
N ALA A 57 -32.06 -15.75 -24.02
CA ALA A 57 -32.07 -14.50 -23.28
C ALA A 57 -30.66 -13.94 -23.41
N GLU A 58 -30.51 -12.72 -23.93
CA GLU A 58 -29.26 -11.97 -23.88
C GLU A 58 -28.73 -12.02 -22.44
N VAL A 59 -27.65 -12.76 -22.22
CA VAL A 59 -26.88 -12.67 -20.99
C VAL A 59 -26.32 -11.25 -21.01
N PRO A 60 -26.64 -10.36 -20.06
CA PRO A 60 -25.93 -9.11 -19.97
C PRO A 60 -24.46 -9.46 -19.70
N GLU A 61 -23.61 -9.20 -20.70
CA GLU A 61 -22.16 -9.33 -20.59
C GLU A 61 -21.63 -8.29 -19.59
N ASN A 62 -21.79 -8.55 -18.30
CA ASN A 62 -21.00 -7.86 -17.29
C ASN A 62 -21.01 -8.59 -15.94
N LEU A 63 -20.65 -9.87 -15.95
CA LEU A 63 -20.15 -10.49 -14.72
C LEU A 63 -18.64 -10.24 -14.68
N LEU A 64 -18.25 -9.05 -14.20
CA LEU A 64 -16.84 -8.72 -13.97
C LEU A 64 -16.32 -9.63 -12.85
N SER A 65 -15.76 -10.79 -13.23
CA SER A 65 -14.94 -11.59 -12.33
C SER A 65 -13.64 -10.81 -12.08
N TYR A 66 -13.59 -10.04 -11.01
CA TYR A 66 -12.35 -9.43 -10.56
C TYR A 66 -11.52 -10.52 -9.88
N THR A 67 -10.61 -11.13 -10.64
CA THR A 67 -9.58 -12.00 -10.05
C THR A 67 -8.54 -11.07 -9.44
N VAL A 68 -8.36 -11.11 -8.12
CA VAL A 68 -7.19 -10.50 -7.49
C VAL A 68 -5.99 -11.27 -8.03
N ILE A 69 -5.17 -10.60 -8.83
CA ILE A 69 -3.88 -11.12 -9.24
C ILE A 69 -2.84 -10.66 -8.22
N THR A 70 -1.78 -11.42 -8.03
CA THR A 70 -0.64 -11.00 -7.20
C THR A 70 0.50 -10.54 -8.12
N PRO A 71 1.42 -9.66 -7.67
CA PRO A 71 2.60 -9.32 -8.43
C PRO A 71 3.41 -10.59 -8.76
N SER A 72 3.89 -10.70 -10.00
CA SER A 72 4.78 -11.79 -10.42
C SER A 72 6.27 -11.46 -10.27
N GLU A 73 6.59 -10.18 -10.09
CA GLU A 73 7.94 -9.64 -9.88
C GLU A 73 7.98 -8.93 -8.53
N ALA A 74 9.13 -8.99 -7.85
CA ALA A 74 9.36 -8.26 -6.61
C ALA A 74 9.28 -6.74 -6.83
N ALA A 75 9.10 -5.98 -5.75
CA ALA A 75 9.21 -4.53 -5.80
C ALA A 75 10.61 -4.09 -6.31
N PRO A 76 10.73 -2.89 -6.89
CA PRO A 76 12.03 -2.34 -7.30
C PRO A 76 13.05 -2.36 -6.17
N THR A 77 14.29 -2.78 -6.44
CA THR A 77 15.34 -2.76 -5.41
C THR A 77 15.73 -1.32 -5.04
N PRO A 78 15.68 -0.92 -3.76
CA PRO A 78 16.12 0.40 -3.34
C PRO A 78 17.58 0.71 -3.70
N PRO A 79 17.93 1.97 -4.02
CA PRO A 79 19.31 2.37 -4.23
C PRO A 79 20.18 2.12 -2.99
N SER A 80 21.47 1.83 -3.15
CA SER A 80 22.36 1.72 -1.98
C SER A 80 22.55 3.09 -1.32
N ARG A 81 22.19 3.20 -0.04
CA ARG A 81 22.35 4.39 0.80
C ARG A 81 23.15 4.05 2.05
N GLN A 82 23.76 5.07 2.66
CA GLN A 82 24.44 4.88 3.92
C GLN A 82 23.41 4.67 5.04
N PRO A 83 23.69 3.83 6.06
CA PRO A 83 22.75 3.57 7.15
C PRO A 83 22.26 4.83 7.87
N GLN A 84 23.12 5.84 8.06
CA GLN A 84 22.73 7.10 8.72
C GLN A 84 21.82 8.02 7.87
N ASP A 85 21.66 7.69 6.59
CA ASP A 85 20.87 8.48 5.64
C ASP A 85 19.49 7.84 5.39
N VAL A 86 19.14 6.79 6.14
CA VAL A 86 17.90 6.03 5.98
C VAL A 86 17.29 5.71 7.35
N ILE A 87 15.99 5.92 7.50
CA ILE A 87 15.16 5.33 8.56
C ILE A 87 14.26 4.31 7.87
N SER A 88 14.60 3.03 7.98
CA SER A 88 13.85 1.95 7.34
C SER A 88 12.75 1.44 8.28
N ILE A 89 11.51 1.41 7.80
CA ILE A 89 10.36 0.88 8.53
C ILE A 89 10.12 -0.58 8.11
N TYR A 90 10.20 -0.86 6.81
CA TYR A 90 10.08 -2.21 6.26
C TYR A 90 10.83 -2.29 4.92
N SER A 91 11.97 -2.99 4.87
CA SER A 91 12.69 -3.24 3.61
C SER A 91 13.77 -4.32 3.77
N ASP A 92 13.86 -5.24 2.81
CA ASP A 92 14.99 -6.18 2.73
C ASP A 92 16.33 -5.51 2.41
N ALA A 93 16.33 -4.25 1.92
CA ALA A 93 17.54 -3.55 1.46
C ALA A 93 18.28 -2.79 2.57
N TYR A 94 17.61 -2.51 3.69
CA TYR A 94 18.15 -1.74 4.80
C TYR A 94 17.90 -2.46 6.13
N THR A 95 18.49 -1.97 7.22
CA THR A 95 18.16 -2.46 8.56
C THR A 95 16.96 -1.70 9.08
N ASP A 96 15.85 -2.40 9.29
CA ASP A 96 14.63 -1.82 9.83
C ASP A 96 14.79 -1.38 11.29
N ILE A 97 14.07 -0.32 11.64
CA ILE A 97 13.89 0.09 13.04
C ILE A 97 13.07 -0.97 13.78
N ASN A 98 13.20 -1.00 15.10
CA ASN A 98 12.30 -1.82 15.91
C ASN A 98 10.89 -1.22 15.87
N LEU A 99 9.92 -2.08 15.55
CA LEU A 99 8.49 -1.76 15.59
C LEU A 99 7.85 -2.39 16.82
N ASP A 100 6.83 -1.72 17.36
CA ASP A 100 5.93 -2.29 18.36
C ASP A 100 4.93 -3.23 17.69
N SER A 101 4.43 -2.85 16.51
CA SER A 101 3.61 -3.72 15.66
C SER A 101 3.62 -3.28 14.19
N LEU A 102 3.61 -4.26 13.27
CA LEU A 102 3.33 -4.02 11.84
C LEU A 102 1.84 -3.85 11.53
N SER A 103 0.96 -4.38 12.39
CA SER A 103 -0.49 -4.19 12.35
C SER A 103 -0.97 -3.99 13.79
N ALA A 104 -1.22 -2.74 14.15
CA ALA A 104 -1.52 -2.34 15.51
C ALA A 104 -2.96 -2.70 15.91
N GLU A 105 -3.21 -2.96 17.19
CA GLU A 105 -4.54 -3.39 17.69
C GLU A 105 -5.70 -2.42 17.39
N PHE A 106 -5.38 -1.17 17.06
CA PHE A 106 -6.36 -0.15 16.73
C PHE A 106 -6.73 -0.12 15.23
N ASP A 107 -6.03 -0.86 14.37
CA ASP A 107 -6.35 -0.97 12.95
C ASP A 107 -7.46 -2.02 12.68
N ASP A 108 -7.92 -2.10 11.43
CA ASP A 108 -9.01 -3.02 11.04
C ASP A 108 -8.80 -3.71 9.69
N SER A 109 -7.59 -3.60 9.13
CA SER A 109 -7.20 -4.28 7.90
C SER A 109 -6.53 -5.62 8.21
N THR A 110 -6.46 -6.51 7.23
CA THR A 110 -5.71 -7.77 7.39
C THR A 110 -4.34 -7.61 6.76
N LEU A 111 -3.29 -8.04 7.47
CA LEU A 111 -1.92 -8.02 7.01
C LEU A 111 -1.35 -9.45 6.98
N GLU A 112 -0.69 -9.80 5.88
CA GLU A 112 0.15 -10.99 5.77
C GLU A 112 1.50 -10.62 5.15
N GLU A 113 2.59 -11.19 5.68
CA GLU A 113 3.90 -11.14 5.02
C GLU A 113 4.00 -12.29 4.02
N VAL A 114 4.20 -11.96 2.74
CA VAL A 114 4.31 -12.92 1.65
C VAL A 114 5.67 -12.80 0.96
N LEU A 115 6.06 -13.86 0.23
CA LEU A 115 7.27 -13.84 -0.60
C LEU A 115 6.88 -13.66 -2.07
N ILE A 116 7.32 -12.55 -2.67
CA ILE A 116 7.17 -12.28 -4.10
C ILE A 116 8.53 -12.35 -4.76
N ALA A 117 8.73 -13.35 -5.63
CA ALA A 117 10.02 -13.60 -6.29
C ALA A 117 11.23 -13.65 -5.33
N GLY A 118 11.01 -14.04 -4.07
CA GLY A 118 12.05 -14.18 -3.04
C GLY A 118 12.30 -12.93 -2.18
N ASN A 119 11.52 -11.88 -2.36
CA ASN A 119 11.54 -10.65 -1.54
C ASN A 119 10.32 -10.63 -0.62
N ASN A 120 10.51 -10.21 0.63
CA ASN A 120 9.44 -10.10 1.62
C ASN A 120 8.55 -8.91 1.25
N THR A 121 7.24 -9.10 1.26
CA THR A 121 6.27 -8.09 0.85
C THR A 121 5.06 -8.14 1.78
N LEU A 122 4.53 -6.97 2.15
CA LEU A 122 3.29 -6.87 2.91
C LEU A 122 2.10 -7.00 1.96
N GLU A 123 1.28 -8.03 2.11
CA GLU A 123 -0.05 -8.11 1.51
C GLU A 123 -1.07 -7.54 2.51
N ILE A 124 -1.77 -6.48 2.10
CA ILE A 124 -2.73 -5.77 2.93
C ILE A 124 -4.11 -5.86 2.28
N ASP A 125 -5.07 -6.49 2.96
CA ASP A 125 -6.49 -6.43 2.58
C ASP A 125 -7.18 -5.34 3.40
N PHE A 126 -7.43 -4.20 2.75
CA PHE A 126 -7.93 -3.00 3.42
C PHE A 126 -9.43 -3.08 3.74
N THR A 127 -9.76 -2.92 5.03
CA THR A 127 -11.11 -2.56 5.47
C THR A 127 -11.25 -1.03 5.49
N ASN A 128 -10.49 -0.36 6.37
CA ASN A 128 -10.37 1.10 6.40
C ASN A 128 -8.92 1.55 6.43
N PHE A 129 -8.10 1.01 7.35
CA PHE A 129 -6.71 1.42 7.49
C PHE A 129 -5.81 0.34 8.14
N LEU A 130 -4.51 0.47 7.91
CA LEU A 130 -3.43 -0.28 8.57
C LEU A 130 -2.64 0.69 9.47
N GLY A 131 -2.31 0.25 10.68
CA GLY A 131 -1.46 1.02 11.59
C GLY A 131 -0.14 0.29 11.86
N ILE A 132 0.98 0.90 11.50
CA ILE A 132 2.31 0.48 11.91
C ILE A 132 2.73 1.34 13.10
N ASP A 133 3.00 0.71 14.24
CA ASP A 133 3.32 1.38 15.51
C ASP A 133 4.78 1.13 15.88
N PHE A 134 5.47 2.22 16.23
CA PHE A 134 6.83 2.25 16.76
C PHE A 134 6.95 3.36 17.81
N SER A 135 5.85 3.63 18.53
CA SER A 135 5.76 4.68 19.55
C SER A 135 6.71 4.48 20.74
N SER A 136 7.17 3.25 21.02
CA SER A 136 8.24 2.98 21.98
C SER A 136 9.64 3.30 21.47
N ASN A 137 9.78 3.44 20.15
CA ASN A 137 11.02 3.71 19.42
C ASN A 137 10.83 4.90 18.46
N LYS A 138 10.45 6.06 19.03
CA LYS A 138 10.22 7.29 18.25
C LYS A 138 11.46 7.67 17.46
N GLN A 139 11.25 8.05 16.20
CA GLN A 139 12.32 8.39 15.27
C GLN A 139 12.40 9.91 15.05
N ASP A 140 13.61 10.44 15.13
CA ASP A 140 13.90 11.81 14.70
C ASP A 140 14.19 11.82 13.19
N ALA A 141 13.18 12.21 12.42
CA ALA A 141 13.25 12.34 10.97
C ALA A 141 13.40 13.81 10.52
N SER A 142 13.84 14.72 11.40
CA SER A 142 13.97 16.15 11.10
C SER A 142 14.96 16.44 9.97
N GLU A 143 15.97 15.59 9.79
CA GLU A 143 16.95 15.71 8.71
C GLU A 143 16.58 14.91 7.45
N MET A 144 15.53 14.08 7.50
CA MET A 144 15.09 13.31 6.33
C MET A 144 14.40 14.21 5.33
N THR A 145 14.62 13.99 4.04
CA THR A 145 14.09 14.84 2.97
C THR A 145 12.96 14.17 2.21
N ASN A 146 12.95 12.85 2.12
CA ASN A 146 12.05 12.09 1.27
C ASN A 146 11.42 10.91 2.03
N PHE A 147 10.20 10.59 1.66
CA PHE A 147 9.55 9.32 1.97
C PHE A 147 9.57 8.42 0.74
N HIS A 148 9.89 7.15 0.94
CA HIS A 148 9.83 6.11 -0.07
C HIS A 148 8.88 4.98 0.34
N MET A 149 8.08 4.50 -0.61
CA MET A 149 7.28 3.27 -0.50
C MET A 149 6.95 2.73 -1.88
N ASP A 150 7.12 1.43 -2.07
CA ASP A 150 6.63 0.73 -3.26
C ASP A 150 5.27 0.11 -2.96
N PHE A 151 4.30 0.30 -3.86
CA PHE A 151 3.01 -0.38 -3.76
C PHE A 151 2.53 -0.94 -5.10
N TRP A 152 1.69 -1.96 -5.04
CA TRP A 152 1.09 -2.60 -6.19
C TRP A 152 -0.36 -3.00 -5.87
N PHE A 153 -1.25 -2.87 -6.84
CA PHE A 153 -2.66 -3.28 -6.72
C PHE A 153 -3.18 -3.76 -8.07
N THR A 154 -4.25 -4.55 -8.08
CA THR A 154 -4.76 -5.17 -9.32
C THR A 154 -5.63 -4.23 -10.19
N ARG A 155 -6.26 -3.21 -9.60
CA ARG A 155 -7.45 -2.58 -10.22
C ARG A 155 -7.10 -1.64 -11.37
N PRO A 156 -7.62 -1.84 -12.60
CA PRO A 156 -7.34 -0.93 -13.70
C PRO A 156 -8.22 0.33 -13.70
N ASP A 157 -9.44 0.24 -13.14
CA ASP A 157 -10.33 1.40 -12.95
C ASP A 157 -10.02 2.07 -11.61
N LYS A 158 -9.67 3.35 -11.65
CA LYS A 158 -9.12 4.12 -10.52
C LYS A 158 -9.96 5.33 -10.12
N ASP A 159 -11.16 5.48 -10.71
CA ASP A 159 -12.03 6.60 -10.37
C ASP A 159 -12.47 6.53 -8.90
N GLY A 160 -12.25 7.63 -8.16
CA GLY A 160 -12.54 7.73 -6.73
C GLY A 160 -11.67 6.87 -5.80
N LEU A 161 -10.60 6.25 -6.30
CA LEU A 161 -9.69 5.44 -5.49
C LEU A 161 -8.56 6.26 -4.88
N VAL A 162 -8.09 5.81 -3.72
CA VAL A 162 -7.04 6.47 -2.93
C VAL A 162 -6.11 5.47 -2.25
N PHE A 163 -4.87 5.88 -2.04
CA PHE A 163 -3.86 5.18 -1.24
C PHE A 163 -3.06 6.23 -0.45
N ASN A 164 -3.48 6.53 0.77
CA ASN A 164 -2.90 7.64 1.52
C ASN A 164 -2.01 7.14 2.64
N SER A 165 -0.97 7.90 2.93
CA SER A 165 -0.05 7.69 4.05
C SER A 165 -0.14 8.84 5.03
N LYS A 166 -0.01 8.53 6.32
CA LYS A 166 0.07 9.51 7.39
C LYS A 166 1.20 9.13 8.33
N LEU A 167 2.12 10.05 8.55
CA LEU A 167 3.13 9.93 9.60
C LEU A 167 2.64 10.71 10.82
N VAL A 168 2.70 10.07 11.98
CA VAL A 168 2.20 10.63 13.24
C VAL A 168 3.37 10.96 14.15
N ASP A 169 3.46 12.22 14.57
CA ASP A 169 4.45 12.72 15.51
C ASP A 169 3.80 12.90 16.90
N PHE A 170 4.35 12.24 17.91
CA PHE A 170 3.81 12.28 19.29
C PHE A 170 4.39 13.43 20.13
N GLY A 171 5.34 14.18 19.58
CA GLY A 171 6.20 15.07 20.34
C GLY A 171 6.85 14.34 21.52
N GLU A 172 6.98 15.06 22.63
CA GLU A 172 7.51 14.51 23.89
C GLU A 172 6.49 13.65 24.66
N GLY A 173 5.24 13.54 24.16
CA GLY A 173 4.15 12.82 24.81
C GLY A 173 3.96 11.40 24.28
N ASP A 174 2.89 10.73 24.72
CA ASP A 174 2.56 9.34 24.37
C ASP A 174 1.30 9.23 23.47
N SER A 175 0.96 10.32 22.80
CA SER A 175 -0.18 10.39 21.88
C SER A 175 0.08 11.38 20.75
N GLU A 176 -0.67 11.29 19.66
CA GLU A 176 -0.59 12.22 18.52
C GLU A 176 -0.56 13.69 18.97
N SER A 177 0.52 14.37 18.61
CA SER A 177 0.69 15.82 18.75
C SER A 177 0.51 16.51 17.39
N SER A 178 0.95 15.87 16.31
CA SER A 178 0.80 16.37 14.95
C SER A 178 0.89 15.25 13.92
N VAL A 179 0.44 15.55 12.71
CA VAL A 179 0.48 14.62 11.58
C VAL A 179 0.95 15.34 10.32
N LEU A 180 1.58 14.58 9.43
CA LEU A 180 1.76 14.94 8.03
C LEU A 180 1.13 13.86 7.16
N GLU A 181 0.48 14.28 6.08
CA GLU A 181 -0.31 13.38 5.22
C GLU A 181 0.11 13.49 3.75
N LEU A 182 0.24 12.33 3.11
CA LEU A 182 0.39 12.16 1.68
C LEU A 182 -0.85 11.51 1.12
N ASN A 183 -1.56 12.21 0.26
CA ASN A 183 -2.72 11.69 -0.42
C ASN A 183 -2.32 11.27 -1.84
N ILE A 184 -2.61 10.03 -2.22
CA ILE A 184 -2.38 9.52 -3.59
C ILE A 184 -3.73 9.15 -4.19
N ASN A 185 -4.01 9.72 -5.36
CA ASN A 185 -5.13 9.36 -6.22
C ASN A 185 -4.68 9.47 -7.69
N ASP A 186 -5.61 9.39 -8.63
CA ASP A 186 -5.25 9.48 -10.05
C ASP A 186 -4.80 10.88 -10.52
N GLY A 187 -5.18 11.93 -9.79
CA GLY A 187 -4.83 13.31 -10.09
C GLY A 187 -3.61 13.85 -9.35
N THR A 188 -2.93 13.01 -8.55
CA THR A 188 -1.74 13.42 -7.79
C THR A 188 -0.45 13.16 -8.57
N ASP A 189 0.67 13.67 -8.06
CA ASP A 189 2.01 13.37 -8.55
C ASP A 189 2.87 12.88 -7.36
N PRO A 190 3.20 11.59 -7.27
CA PRO A 190 2.88 10.52 -8.22
C PRO A 190 1.38 10.19 -8.28
N PRO A 191 0.84 9.72 -9.42
CA PRO A 191 -0.52 9.20 -9.49
C PRO A 191 -0.58 7.78 -8.92
N LEU A 192 -1.79 7.27 -8.66
CA LEU A 192 -2.02 5.88 -8.28
C LEU A 192 -1.40 4.85 -9.24
N GLY A 193 -1.22 5.19 -10.51
CA GLY A 193 -0.75 4.27 -11.54
C GLY A 193 -1.88 3.43 -12.15
N PRO A 194 -1.57 2.57 -13.14
CA PRO A 194 -2.56 1.86 -13.94
C PRO A 194 -3.12 0.57 -13.31
N GLY A 195 -2.63 0.16 -12.13
CA GLY A 195 -2.84 -1.18 -11.59
C GLY A 195 -2.05 -2.25 -12.37
N GLY A 196 -1.74 -3.37 -11.71
CA GLY A 196 -0.96 -4.47 -12.29
C GLY A 196 0.54 -4.21 -12.39
N VAL A 197 1.04 -3.05 -11.93
CA VAL A 197 2.46 -2.67 -11.93
C VAL A 197 2.85 -2.04 -10.60
N TRP A 198 4.13 -2.19 -10.23
CA TRP A 198 4.68 -1.54 -9.05
C TRP A 198 4.76 -0.03 -9.28
N VAL A 199 4.37 0.73 -8.25
CA VAL A 199 4.45 2.18 -8.21
C VAL A 199 5.34 2.56 -7.04
N SER A 200 6.46 3.23 -7.34
CA SER A 200 7.36 3.78 -6.34
C SER A 200 6.94 5.20 -5.99
N LEU A 201 6.47 5.40 -4.76
CA LEU A 201 6.32 6.73 -4.19
C LEU A 201 7.68 7.17 -3.66
N ASP A 202 8.35 8.13 -4.32
CA ASP A 202 9.53 8.81 -3.78
C ASP A 202 9.21 10.31 -3.69
N VAL A 203 8.69 10.73 -2.54
CA VAL A 203 8.02 12.03 -2.40
C VAL A 203 8.75 12.89 -1.37
N PRO A 204 9.10 14.16 -1.69
CA PRO A 204 9.64 15.08 -0.71
C PRO A 204 8.70 15.25 0.49
N LEU A 205 9.20 15.11 1.70
CA LEU A 205 8.38 15.24 2.92
C LEU A 205 7.78 16.66 3.06
N ASP A 206 8.46 17.68 2.52
CA ASP A 206 7.98 19.07 2.51
C ASP A 206 6.75 19.28 1.60
N SER A 207 6.45 18.35 0.69
CA SER A 207 5.24 18.43 -0.15
C SER A 207 4.01 17.81 0.51
N TRP A 208 4.16 17.18 1.68
CA TRP A 208 3.05 16.61 2.44
C TRP A 208 2.21 17.72 3.09
N VAL A 209 0.93 17.45 3.33
CA VAL A 209 0.02 18.44 3.94
C VAL A 209 0.01 18.31 5.47
N ASN A 210 -0.69 19.24 6.14
CA ASN A 210 -0.78 19.40 7.59
C ASN A 210 0.49 19.96 8.24
N ARG A 211 1.32 19.14 8.88
CA ARG A 211 2.54 19.57 9.60
C ARG A 211 3.80 18.88 9.09
N PRO A 212 4.17 19.07 7.81
CA PRO A 212 5.42 18.53 7.28
C PRO A 212 6.65 19.11 7.99
N ASP A 213 6.53 20.14 8.82
CA ASP A 213 7.63 20.69 9.62
C ASP A 213 7.90 19.94 10.94
N LEU A 214 6.97 19.10 11.42
CA LEU A 214 7.08 18.39 12.70
C LEU A 214 7.28 16.89 12.49
N ARG A 215 8.54 16.46 12.64
CA ARG A 215 8.98 15.08 12.36
C ARG A 215 10.08 14.59 13.33
N SER A 216 10.25 15.25 14.48
CA SER A 216 11.34 14.92 15.40
C SER A 216 11.02 13.74 16.32
N ASN A 217 9.74 13.34 16.40
CA ASN A 217 9.26 12.29 17.27
C ASN A 217 8.20 11.44 16.52
N LEU A 218 8.52 10.99 15.31
CA LEU A 218 7.64 10.10 14.55
C LEU A 218 7.46 8.79 15.32
N ALA A 219 6.22 8.38 15.48
CA ALA A 219 5.83 7.24 16.31
C ALA A 219 5.02 6.19 15.54
N GLN A 220 4.33 6.59 14.47
CA GLN A 220 3.43 5.71 13.73
C GLN A 220 3.40 6.06 12.24
N LEU A 221 3.13 5.05 11.43
CA LEU A 221 2.73 5.18 10.03
C LEU A 221 1.33 4.57 9.87
N ILE A 222 0.39 5.36 9.37
CA ILE A 222 -0.96 4.92 9.05
C ILE A 222 -1.13 4.91 7.54
N ILE A 223 -1.62 3.80 6.99
CA ILE A 223 -1.95 3.67 5.57
C ILE A 223 -3.46 3.49 5.45
N THR A 224 -4.10 4.26 4.57
CA THR A 224 -5.54 4.15 4.28
C THR A 224 -5.73 3.86 2.80
N SER A 225 -6.68 3.00 2.46
CA SER A 225 -6.99 2.74 1.06
C SER A 225 -8.40 2.19 0.87
N ASN A 226 -8.95 2.42 -0.31
CA ASN A 226 -10.14 1.75 -0.82
C ASN A 226 -9.84 0.92 -2.09
N LEU A 227 -8.57 0.53 -2.29
CA LEU A 227 -8.12 -0.31 -3.40
C LEU A 227 -8.46 -1.80 -3.23
N GLY A 228 -8.89 -2.22 -2.04
CA GLY A 228 -9.02 -3.62 -1.65
C GLY A 228 -7.65 -4.18 -1.24
N THR A 229 -7.22 -5.27 -1.85
CA THR A 229 -5.88 -5.84 -1.63
C THR A 229 -4.78 -5.00 -2.29
N VAL A 230 -3.76 -4.65 -1.53
CA VAL A 230 -2.56 -3.93 -1.96
C VAL A 230 -1.32 -4.66 -1.45
N PHE A 231 -0.28 -4.73 -2.27
CA PHE A 231 1.04 -5.23 -1.89
C PHE A 231 1.96 -4.03 -1.66
N VAL A 232 2.68 -4.02 -0.55
CA VAL A 232 3.55 -2.91 -0.13
C VAL A 232 4.93 -3.45 0.23
N ASP A 233 5.97 -2.75 -0.19
CA ASP A 233 7.36 -3.02 0.20
C ASP A 233 8.16 -1.70 0.28
N ASN A 234 9.39 -1.78 0.79
CA ASN A 234 10.37 -0.70 0.80
C ASN A 234 9.87 0.62 1.41
N ILE A 235 9.34 0.54 2.63
CA ILE A 235 8.89 1.70 3.39
C ILE A 235 10.08 2.30 4.15
N TYR A 236 10.55 3.48 3.74
CA TYR A 236 11.64 4.16 4.43
C TYR A 236 11.63 5.68 4.23
N LEU A 237 12.23 6.41 5.17
CA LEU A 237 12.59 7.82 5.00
C LEU A 237 14.07 7.93 4.65
N TRP A 238 14.44 8.89 3.80
CA TRP A 238 15.85 9.06 3.43
C TRP A 238 16.26 10.52 3.26
N LYS A 239 17.57 10.75 3.34
CA LYS A 239 18.23 12.00 2.97
C LYS A 239 19.39 11.77 2.02
N THR A 240 19.75 12.78 1.24
CA THR A 240 20.94 12.69 0.39
C THR A 240 22.18 12.62 1.28
N ALA A 241 23.12 11.73 0.92
CA ALA A 241 24.39 11.63 1.62
C ALA A 241 25.07 13.00 1.68
N ALA A 242 25.52 13.39 2.87
CA ALA A 242 26.33 14.58 3.01
C ALA A 242 27.55 14.45 2.09
N ILE A 243 27.75 15.43 1.22
CA ILE A 243 28.98 15.54 0.46
C ILE A 243 30.05 15.89 1.49
N THR A 244 30.71 14.88 2.05
CA THR A 244 31.95 15.13 2.73
C THR A 244 32.87 15.60 1.61
N PRO A 245 33.35 16.86 1.60
CA PRO A 245 34.38 17.22 0.66
C PRO A 245 35.46 16.16 0.86
N SER A 246 35.72 15.36 -0.17
CA SER A 246 36.92 14.55 -0.15
C SER A 246 38.00 15.53 0.23
N ASP A 247 38.76 15.23 1.26
CA ASP A 247 40.03 15.87 1.47
C ASP A 247 40.83 15.52 0.21
N ALA A 248 40.58 16.25 -0.87
CA ALA A 248 41.58 16.61 -1.81
C ALA A 248 42.52 17.45 -0.95
N ALA A 249 43.31 16.72 -0.14
CA ALA A 249 44.66 17.11 0.13
C ALA A 249 45.14 17.57 -1.24
N LEU A 250 45.28 18.88 -1.36
CA LEU A 250 46.16 19.46 -2.35
C LEU A 250 47.51 18.82 -2.00
N GLU A 251 47.75 17.59 -2.42
CA GLU A 251 49.10 17.13 -2.63
C GLU A 251 49.62 18.11 -3.64
N ASP A 252 50.44 19.02 -3.14
CA ASP A 252 51.04 20.15 -3.81
C ASP A 252 51.02 19.99 -5.33
N LEU A 253 50.40 20.93 -6.04
CA LEU A 253 50.58 21.01 -7.49
C LEU A 253 52.07 21.17 -7.76
N GLN A 254 52.76 20.06 -8.04
CA GLN A 254 54.16 20.08 -8.40
C GLN A 254 54.25 20.53 -9.85
N VAL A 255 54.63 21.79 -10.05
CA VAL A 255 55.16 22.25 -11.34
C VAL A 255 56.68 22.12 -11.25
N ASP A 256 57.26 21.32 -12.14
CA ASP A 256 58.72 21.07 -12.20
C ASP A 256 59.34 20.59 -10.87
N GLY A 257 58.61 19.76 -10.10
CA GLY A 257 59.11 19.17 -8.86
C GLY A 257 59.26 20.15 -7.69
N LYS A 258 58.61 21.32 -7.76
CA LYS A 258 58.52 22.27 -6.65
C LYS A 258 57.07 22.45 -6.22
N THR A 259 56.82 22.27 -4.92
CA THR A 259 55.58 22.66 -4.25
C THR A 259 55.34 24.16 -4.43
N ILE A 260 54.19 24.53 -4.98
CA ILE A 260 53.73 25.92 -5.01
C ILE A 260 52.96 26.18 -3.69
N PRO A 261 53.40 27.14 -2.86
CA PRO A 261 52.72 27.50 -1.62
C PRO A 261 51.36 28.20 -1.85
#